data_AF-A0A7S2JLE7-F1
#
_entry.id   AF-A0A7S2JLE7-F1
#
_cell.length_a   1.000
_cell.length_b   1.000
_cell.length_c   1.000
_cell.angle_alpha   90.00
_cell.angle_beta   90.00
_cell.angle_gamma   90.00
#
_symmetry.space_group_name_H-M   'P 1'
#
loop_
_entity.id
_entity.type
_entity.pdbx_description
1 polymer ?
#
loop_
_entity_poly.entity_id
_entity_poly.type
_entity_poly.pdbx_seq_one_letter_code
_entity_poly.pdbx_strand_id
1 'polypeptide(L)'
;IGGSDVAGAEDDLHASMDGKLDIKSFKLLNLTKEWVRTYLPFCLQKIDRVTFGLLSEDEYERLKETEPHMPRSRSKLAIPFVGKDVPSRASEFAHPDIIIGLSILAYRYEGLRRPDFETDVIALLRANFEKEVGPFRLRKSSQLYEQWVEQAGGQIKGTRKNVSTGTTTLSMDSWVDVAEEDKTV
;
A
#
# COMPACT_ATOMS: atom_id res chain seq x y z
N ILE A 1 31.80 -0.99 24.87
CA ILE A 1 31.24 -0.45 26.13
C ILE A 1 29.90 0.17 25.74
N GLY A 2 28.77 -0.46 26.08
CA GLY A 2 27.45 0.02 25.64
C GLY A 2 26.37 -1.04 25.38
N GLY A 3 26.65 -2.32 25.62
CA GLY A 3 25.66 -3.39 25.39
C GLY A 3 24.82 -3.78 26.62
N SER A 4 25.30 -3.51 27.84
CA SER A 4 24.63 -3.94 29.08
C SER A 4 23.49 -3.02 29.52
N ASP A 5 23.61 -1.70 29.30
CA ASP A 5 22.59 -0.73 29.74
C ASP A 5 21.32 -0.76 28.87
N VAL A 6 21.45 -1.12 27.60
CA VAL A 6 20.30 -1.17 26.66
C VAL A 6 19.42 -2.40 26.92
N ALA A 7 20.02 -3.52 27.31
CA ALA A 7 19.27 -4.74 27.62
C ALA A 7 18.40 -4.56 28.89
N GLY A 8 18.95 -3.93 29.94
CA GLY A 8 18.18 -3.63 31.14
C GLY A 8 17.02 -2.64 30.90
N ALA A 9 17.24 -1.64 30.04
CA ALA A 9 16.19 -0.69 29.66
C ALA A 9 15.05 -1.34 28.85
N GLU A 10 15.37 -2.30 27.98
CA GLU A 10 14.37 -3.05 27.23
C GLU A 10 13.57 -3.97 28.18
N ASP A 11 14.22 -4.68 29.10
CA ASP A 11 13.54 -5.54 30.08
C ASP A 11 12.60 -4.75 31.03
N ASP A 12 13.00 -3.56 31.47
CA ASP A 12 12.16 -2.66 32.27
C ASP A 12 10.95 -2.13 31.48
N LEU A 13 11.15 -1.83 30.18
CA LEU A 13 10.07 -1.45 29.27
C LEU A 13 9.08 -2.60 29.06
N HIS A 14 9.57 -3.82 28.87
CA HIS A 14 8.76 -5.02 28.75
C HIS A 14 7.90 -5.22 30.02
N ALA A 15 8.50 -5.14 31.20
CA ALA A 15 7.80 -5.25 32.47
C ALA A 15 6.74 -4.14 32.67
N SER A 16 7.01 -2.92 32.22
CA SER A 16 6.04 -1.82 32.26
C SER A 16 4.87 -2.01 31.29
N MET A 17 5.01 -2.82 30.25
CA MET A 17 4.02 -2.99 29.18
C MET A 17 3.19 -4.28 29.30
N ASP A 18 3.70 -5.30 30.00
CA ASP A 18 3.09 -6.64 30.16
C ASP A 18 1.67 -6.62 30.80
N GLY A 19 1.27 -5.54 31.45
CA GLY A 19 -0.09 -5.37 31.98
C GLY A 19 -1.02 -4.45 31.17
N LYS A 20 -0.50 -3.74 30.16
CA LYS A 20 -1.23 -2.66 29.45
C LYS A 20 -1.53 -2.97 27.99
N LEU A 21 -0.76 -3.86 27.37
CA LEU A 21 -0.85 -4.14 25.93
C LEU A 21 -1.00 -5.63 25.67
N ASP A 22 -1.86 -5.96 24.70
CA ASP A 22 -1.92 -7.31 24.16
C ASP A 22 -0.61 -7.68 23.46
N ILE A 23 -0.22 -8.95 23.54
CA ILE A 23 1.01 -9.51 22.97
C ILE A 23 1.10 -9.21 21.46
N LYS A 24 -0.04 -9.25 20.74
CA LYS A 24 -0.07 -8.92 19.31
C LYS A 24 0.29 -7.46 19.04
N SER A 25 -0.22 -6.55 19.87
CA SER A 25 0.05 -5.12 19.77
C SER A 25 1.53 -4.83 20.05
N PHE A 26 2.11 -5.53 21.02
CA PHE A 26 3.53 -5.42 21.33
C PHE A 26 4.42 -5.88 20.15
N LYS A 27 4.09 -7.03 19.54
CA LYS A 27 4.79 -7.52 18.33
C LYS A 27 4.67 -6.54 17.17
N LEU A 28 3.49 -5.94 16.98
CA LEU A 28 3.28 -4.94 15.93
C LEU A 28 4.10 -3.66 16.17
N LEU A 29 4.25 -3.24 17.43
CA LEU A 29 5.08 -2.09 17.78
C LEU A 29 6.56 -2.35 17.47
N ASN A 30 7.06 -3.54 17.81
CA ASN A 30 8.42 -3.93 17.47
C ASN A 30 8.64 -4.02 15.96
N LEU A 31 7.70 -4.62 15.23
CA LEU A 31 7.76 -4.64 13.77
C LEU A 31 7.77 -3.21 13.19
N THR A 32 6.96 -2.30 13.73
CA THR A 32 6.94 -0.90 13.30
C THR A 32 8.26 -0.20 13.58
N LYS A 33 8.87 -0.44 14.76
CA LYS A 33 10.21 0.06 15.12
C LYS A 33 11.26 -0.40 14.10
N GLU A 34 11.24 -1.68 13.71
CA GLU A 34 12.16 -2.21 12.69
C GLU A 34 11.91 -1.61 11.30
N TRP A 35 10.64 -1.47 10.91
CA TRP A 35 10.27 -0.87 9.64
C TRP A 35 10.76 0.57 9.52
N VAL A 36 10.48 1.41 10.52
CA VAL A 36 10.88 2.83 10.48
C VAL A 36 12.38 3.01 10.56
N ARG A 37 13.08 2.19 11.36
CA ARG A 37 14.53 2.37 11.62
C ARG A 37 15.43 1.69 10.61
N THR A 38 15.00 0.58 10.03
CA THR A 38 15.87 -0.29 9.24
C THR A 38 15.31 -0.52 7.83
N TYR A 39 14.10 -1.10 7.72
CA TYR A 39 13.61 -1.58 6.42
C TYR A 39 13.20 -0.44 5.49
N LEU A 40 12.47 0.57 5.99
CA LEU A 40 12.02 1.69 5.17
C LEU A 40 13.19 2.53 4.64
N PRO A 41 14.18 2.96 5.46
CA PRO A 41 15.37 3.63 4.93
C PRO A 41 16.12 2.77 3.92
N PHE A 42 16.22 1.46 4.17
CA PHE A 42 16.85 0.53 3.23
C PHE A 42 16.12 0.47 1.89
N CYS A 43 14.78 0.48 1.87
CA CYS A 43 13.99 0.45 0.64
C CYS A 43 14.10 1.79 -0.12
N LEU A 44 14.02 2.91 0.59
CA LEU A 44 14.07 4.25 0.00
C LEU A 44 15.41 4.60 -0.65
N GLN A 45 16.52 4.00 -0.20
CA GLN A 45 17.83 4.22 -0.83
C GLN A 45 17.97 3.52 -2.18
N LYS A 46 17.04 2.61 -2.54
CA LYS A 46 17.12 1.84 -3.78
C LYS A 46 16.56 2.63 -4.96
N ILE A 47 17.14 2.42 -6.13
CA ILE A 47 16.73 3.11 -7.35
C ILE A 47 15.80 2.18 -8.15
N ASP A 48 14.62 2.70 -8.43
CA ASP A 48 13.61 2.07 -9.28
C ASP A 48 14.15 1.83 -10.70
N ARG A 49 13.78 0.70 -11.31
CA ARG A 49 14.26 0.20 -12.62
C ARG A 49 15.78 0.00 -12.75
N VAL A 50 16.54 0.06 -11.66
CA VAL A 50 17.99 -0.23 -11.62
C VAL A 50 18.31 -1.29 -10.58
N THR A 51 17.77 -1.16 -9.36
CA THR A 51 17.94 -2.15 -8.29
C THR A 51 16.72 -3.06 -8.16
N PHE A 52 15.54 -2.48 -8.33
CA PHE A 52 14.26 -3.17 -8.22
C PHE A 52 13.25 -2.57 -9.18
N GLY A 53 12.15 -3.28 -9.43
CA GLY A 53 11.02 -2.77 -10.19
C GLY A 53 9.98 -3.85 -10.44
N LEU A 54 8.91 -3.52 -11.15
CA LEU A 54 7.92 -4.47 -11.65
C LEU A 54 8.27 -4.92 -13.07
N LEU A 55 7.69 -6.05 -13.47
CA LEU A 55 7.67 -6.44 -14.88
C LEU A 55 6.61 -5.60 -15.60
N SER A 56 7.03 -4.79 -16.57
CA SER A 56 6.11 -4.15 -17.50
C SER A 56 5.32 -5.20 -18.30
N GLU A 57 4.22 -4.78 -18.95
CA GLU A 57 3.40 -5.70 -19.76
C GLU A 57 4.24 -6.37 -20.86
N ASP A 58 5.02 -5.57 -21.60
CA ASP A 58 5.89 -6.06 -22.67
C ASP A 58 6.96 -7.04 -22.16
N GLU A 59 7.57 -6.77 -20.99
CA GLU A 59 8.55 -7.66 -20.36
C GLU A 59 7.89 -8.96 -19.89
N TYR A 60 6.68 -8.87 -19.34
CA TYR A 60 5.91 -10.02 -18.90
C TYR A 60 5.53 -10.94 -20.07
N GLU A 61 5.07 -10.38 -21.20
CA GLU A 61 4.73 -11.16 -22.39
C GLU A 61 5.95 -11.90 -22.96
N ARG A 62 7.08 -11.21 -23.13
CA ARG A 62 8.34 -11.82 -23.62
C ARG A 62 8.83 -12.93 -22.69
N LEU A 63 8.77 -12.70 -21.39
CA LEU A 63 9.19 -13.71 -20.42
C LEU A 63 8.22 -14.89 -20.37
N LYS A 64 6.92 -14.67 -20.60
CA LYS A 64 5.93 -15.75 -20.67
C LYS A 64 6.17 -16.71 -21.83
N GLU A 65 6.70 -16.22 -22.95
CA GLU A 65 7.12 -17.06 -24.09
C GLU A 65 8.31 -17.96 -23.74
N THR A 66 9.28 -17.42 -22.99
CA THR A 66 10.53 -18.12 -22.65
C THR A 66 10.38 -19.01 -21.41
N GLU A 67 9.54 -18.59 -20.45
CA GLU A 67 9.31 -19.22 -19.16
C GLU A 67 7.80 -19.43 -18.92
N PRO A 68 7.17 -20.47 -19.52
CA PRO A 68 5.73 -20.69 -19.42
C PRO A 68 5.21 -20.90 -17.99
N HIS A 69 6.08 -21.31 -17.06
CA HIS A 69 5.75 -21.61 -15.67
C HIS A 69 6.24 -20.54 -14.68
N MET A 70 6.33 -19.27 -15.11
CA MET A 70 6.71 -18.17 -14.22
C MET A 70 5.80 -18.11 -12.98
N PRO A 71 6.37 -18.05 -11.76
CA PRO A 71 5.59 -17.94 -10.54
C PRO A 71 4.85 -16.59 -10.48
N ARG A 72 3.62 -16.60 -9.94
CA ARG A 72 2.79 -15.39 -9.77
C ARG A 72 3.45 -14.32 -8.90
N SER A 73 4.27 -14.70 -7.93
CA SER A 73 5.01 -13.75 -7.10
C SER A 73 5.94 -12.88 -7.94
N ARG A 74 6.63 -13.46 -8.92
CA ARG A 74 7.55 -12.75 -9.82
C ARG A 74 6.83 -11.77 -10.76
N SER A 75 5.58 -12.07 -11.13
CA SER A 75 4.80 -11.16 -11.95
C SER A 75 4.22 -9.99 -11.16
N LYS A 76 3.83 -10.20 -9.89
CA LYS A 76 3.07 -9.20 -9.09
C LYS A 76 3.88 -8.48 -8.02
N LEU A 77 5.06 -8.97 -7.65
CA LEU A 77 5.91 -8.35 -6.64
C LEU A 77 7.12 -7.69 -7.30
N ALA A 78 7.75 -6.76 -6.59
CA ALA A 78 9.01 -6.19 -7.03
C ALA A 78 10.06 -7.29 -7.19
N ILE A 79 10.78 -7.23 -8.32
CA ILE A 79 11.89 -8.12 -8.64
C ILE A 79 13.19 -7.30 -8.69
N PRO A 80 14.35 -7.93 -8.46
CA PRO A 80 15.63 -7.25 -8.56
C PRO A 80 16.06 -7.09 -10.03
N PHE A 81 16.80 -6.02 -10.27
CA PHE A 81 17.35 -5.67 -11.58
C PHE A 81 18.87 -5.84 -11.55
N VAL A 82 19.45 -6.37 -12.64
CA VAL A 82 20.92 -6.53 -12.77
C VAL A 82 21.58 -5.27 -13.35
N GLY A 83 20.77 -4.38 -13.91
CA GLY A 83 21.17 -3.12 -14.51
C GLY A 83 19.94 -2.30 -14.87
N LYS A 84 20.16 -1.14 -15.49
CA LYS A 84 19.08 -0.25 -15.93
C LYS A 84 18.13 -1.00 -16.87
N ASP A 85 16.87 -1.11 -16.49
CA ASP A 85 15.79 -1.75 -17.26
C ASP A 85 16.06 -3.23 -17.63
N VAL A 86 16.94 -3.91 -16.88
CA VAL A 86 17.22 -5.33 -17.10
C VAL A 86 16.81 -6.13 -15.87
N PRO A 87 15.63 -6.80 -15.90
CA PRO A 87 15.17 -7.61 -14.80
C PRO A 87 16.06 -8.85 -14.63
N SER A 88 16.35 -9.21 -13.38
CA SER A 88 17.13 -10.42 -13.08
C SER A 88 16.33 -11.68 -13.39
N ARG A 89 16.92 -12.68 -14.04
CA ARG A 89 16.24 -13.93 -14.47
C ARG A 89 15.74 -14.82 -13.33
N ALA A 90 16.51 -14.97 -12.26
CA ALA A 90 16.24 -15.95 -11.21
C ALA A 90 16.55 -15.39 -9.82
N SER A 91 15.86 -14.32 -9.42
CA SER A 91 16.16 -13.69 -8.15
C SER A 91 14.91 -13.17 -7.47
N GLU A 92 14.76 -13.60 -6.22
CA GLU A 92 13.83 -13.13 -5.21
C GLU A 92 14.65 -12.42 -4.13
N PHE A 93 14.10 -11.38 -3.51
CA PHE A 93 14.80 -10.78 -2.37
C PHE A 93 14.75 -11.76 -1.18
N ALA A 94 15.84 -11.85 -0.42
CA ALA A 94 15.93 -12.81 0.67
C ALA A 94 14.97 -12.52 1.84
N HIS A 95 14.50 -11.28 1.98
CA HIS A 95 13.70 -10.84 3.12
C HIS A 95 12.28 -10.43 2.70
N PRO A 96 11.22 -11.05 3.26
CA PRO A 96 9.84 -10.80 2.84
C PRO A 96 9.40 -9.35 3.07
N ASP A 97 9.79 -8.71 4.19
CA ASP A 97 9.45 -7.30 4.43
C ASP A 97 10.08 -6.35 3.41
N ILE A 98 11.30 -6.65 2.94
CA ILE A 98 11.95 -5.85 1.91
C ILE A 98 11.21 -6.00 0.58
N ILE A 99 10.77 -7.22 0.22
CA ILE A 99 9.94 -7.42 -0.98
C ILE A 99 8.68 -6.58 -0.90
N ILE A 100 7.97 -6.61 0.25
CA ILE A 100 6.73 -5.85 0.43
C ILE A 100 7.00 -4.34 0.28
N GLY A 101 8.05 -3.84 0.95
CA GLY A 101 8.40 -2.42 0.91
C GLY A 101 8.76 -1.95 -0.49
N LEU A 102 9.61 -2.71 -1.19
CA LEU A 102 9.98 -2.41 -2.57
C LEU A 102 8.79 -2.56 -3.53
N SER A 103 7.89 -3.53 -3.30
CA SER A 103 6.68 -3.68 -4.12
C SER A 103 5.75 -2.48 -3.99
N ILE A 104 5.56 -1.96 -2.77
CA ILE A 104 4.76 -0.75 -2.55
C ILE A 104 5.39 0.45 -3.29
N LEU A 105 6.71 0.62 -3.19
CA LEU A 105 7.42 1.68 -3.91
C LEU A 105 7.32 1.52 -5.43
N ALA A 106 7.50 0.30 -5.95
CA ALA A 106 7.42 0.05 -7.38
C ALA A 106 6.02 0.35 -7.93
N TYR A 107 4.95 -0.08 -7.25
CA TYR A 107 3.58 0.31 -7.62
C TYR A 107 3.34 1.82 -7.52
N ARG A 108 4.03 2.51 -6.61
CA ARG A 108 3.92 3.97 -6.46
C ARG A 108 4.63 4.74 -7.58
N TYR A 109 5.68 4.19 -8.16
CA TYR A 109 6.48 4.81 -9.22
C TYR A 109 6.03 4.39 -10.62
N GLU A 110 5.88 3.08 -10.84
CA GLU A 110 5.54 2.49 -12.15
C GLU A 110 4.03 2.42 -12.38
N GLY A 111 3.24 2.37 -11.30
CA GLY A 111 1.80 2.14 -11.36
C GLY A 111 1.43 0.66 -11.46
N LEU A 112 0.12 0.41 -11.48
CA LEU A 112 -0.44 -0.93 -11.66
C LEU A 112 -0.73 -1.17 -13.15
N ARG A 113 -0.38 -2.36 -13.66
CA ARG A 113 -0.73 -2.74 -15.04
C ARG A 113 -2.24 -2.83 -15.20
N ARG A 114 -2.75 -2.46 -16.38
CA ARG A 114 -4.19 -2.49 -16.67
C ARG A 114 -4.81 -3.88 -16.46
N PRO A 115 -4.21 -4.98 -16.96
CA PRO A 115 -4.78 -6.31 -16.74
C PRO A 115 -4.87 -6.65 -15.26
N ASP A 116 -3.83 -6.34 -14.47
CA ASP A 116 -3.82 -6.61 -13.03
C ASP A 116 -4.92 -5.85 -12.27
N PHE A 117 -5.14 -4.59 -12.65
CA PHE A 117 -6.21 -3.79 -12.07
C PHE A 117 -7.58 -4.41 -12.37
N GLU A 118 -7.84 -4.76 -13.63
CA GLU A 118 -9.12 -5.31 -14.07
C GLU A 118 -9.39 -6.71 -13.50
N THR A 119 -8.39 -7.61 -13.51
CA THR A 119 -8.58 -9.00 -13.11
C THR A 119 -8.48 -9.21 -11.60
N ASP A 120 -7.62 -8.46 -10.90
CA ASP A 120 -7.34 -8.74 -9.50
C ASP A 120 -8.01 -7.70 -8.59
N VAL A 121 -7.77 -6.41 -8.82
CA VAL A 121 -8.28 -5.34 -7.94
C VAL A 121 -9.80 -5.23 -8.05
N ILE A 122 -10.34 -5.14 -9.26
CA ILE A 122 -11.79 -5.05 -9.47
C ILE A 122 -12.50 -6.35 -9.08
N ALA A 123 -11.91 -7.52 -9.33
CA ALA A 123 -12.50 -8.78 -8.89
C ALA A 123 -12.55 -8.89 -7.36
N LEU A 124 -11.48 -8.47 -6.66
CA LEU A 124 -11.46 -8.41 -5.20
C LEU A 124 -12.51 -7.44 -4.66
N LEU A 125 -12.63 -6.26 -5.27
CA LEU A 125 -13.63 -5.27 -4.88
C LEU A 125 -15.06 -5.80 -5.05
N ARG A 126 -15.34 -6.49 -6.15
CA ARG A 126 -16.63 -7.16 -6.39
C ARG A 126 -16.88 -8.27 -5.36
N ALA A 127 -15.90 -9.13 -5.11
CA ALA A 127 -16.03 -10.21 -4.13
C ALA A 127 -16.27 -9.68 -2.70
N ASN A 128 -15.66 -8.54 -2.33
CA ASN A 128 -15.93 -7.88 -1.05
C ASN A 128 -17.33 -7.26 -1.02
N PHE A 129 -17.73 -6.58 -2.10
CA PHE A 129 -19.05 -6.00 -2.23
C PHE A 129 -20.18 -7.03 -2.10
N GLU A 130 -19.99 -8.25 -2.61
CA GLU A 130 -20.95 -9.35 -2.49
C GLU A 130 -21.07 -9.90 -1.07
N LYS A 131 -19.96 -9.91 -0.32
CA LYS A 131 -19.91 -10.37 1.09
C LYS A 131 -20.51 -9.35 2.05
N GLU A 132 -20.42 -8.06 1.72
CA GLU A 132 -20.92 -6.98 2.56
C GLU A 132 -22.46 -6.97 2.60
N VAL A 133 -23.01 -6.93 3.82
CA VAL A 133 -24.45 -6.87 4.06
C VAL A 133 -24.93 -5.43 4.15
N GLY A 134 -26.15 -5.18 3.67
CA GLY A 134 -26.81 -3.88 3.77
C GLY A 134 -27.09 -3.22 2.41
N PRO A 135 -27.64 -2.00 2.42
CA PRO A 135 -27.98 -1.25 1.22
C PRO A 135 -26.76 -1.02 0.33
N PHE A 136 -26.87 -1.28 -0.98
CA PHE A 136 -25.73 -1.30 -1.91
C PHE A 136 -24.85 -0.05 -1.85
N ARG A 137 -25.42 1.15 -1.74
CA ARG A 137 -24.66 2.42 -1.70
C ARG A 137 -23.90 2.65 -0.40
N LEU A 138 -24.33 2.04 0.70
CA LEU A 138 -23.71 2.21 2.03
C LEU A 138 -22.62 1.16 2.29
N ARG A 139 -22.43 0.22 1.36
CA ARG A 139 -21.35 -0.77 1.42
C ARG A 139 -20.01 -0.07 1.27
N LYS A 140 -19.03 -0.47 2.07
CA LYS A 140 -17.66 0.08 2.07
C LYS A 140 -17.02 -0.09 0.70
N SER A 141 -17.22 -1.25 0.05
CA SER A 141 -16.72 -1.49 -1.30
C SER A 141 -17.35 -0.57 -2.35
N SER A 142 -18.62 -0.20 -2.21
CA SER A 142 -19.29 0.76 -3.11
C SER A 142 -18.74 2.17 -2.93
N GLN A 143 -18.56 2.60 -1.67
CA GLN A 143 -18.02 3.92 -1.35
C GLN A 143 -16.57 4.06 -1.82
N LEU A 144 -15.77 3.00 -1.66
CA LEU A 144 -14.38 2.98 -2.14
C LEU A 144 -14.32 3.13 -3.67
N TYR A 145 -15.18 2.41 -4.40
CA TYR A 145 -15.28 2.57 -5.85
C TYR A 145 -15.71 3.99 -6.24
N GLU A 146 -16.68 4.56 -5.54
CA GLU A 146 -17.13 5.94 -5.76
C GLU A 146 -16.02 6.95 -5.55
N GLN A 147 -15.24 6.81 -4.47
CA GLN A 147 -14.06 7.64 -4.22
C GLN A 147 -13.01 7.51 -5.33
N TRP A 148 -12.74 6.30 -5.83
CA TRP A 148 -11.78 6.10 -6.91
C TRP A 148 -12.23 6.74 -8.22
N VAL A 149 -13.51 6.57 -8.59
CA VAL A 149 -14.08 7.19 -9.79
C VAL A 149 -14.06 8.71 -9.68
N GLU A 150 -14.40 9.26 -8.51
CA GLU A 150 -14.34 10.70 -8.26
C GLU A 150 -12.91 11.26 -8.32
N GLN A 151 -11.95 10.60 -7.67
CA GLN A 151 -10.54 11.00 -7.71
C GLN A 151 -9.94 10.92 -9.12
N ALA A 152 -10.43 10.00 -9.95
CA ALA A 152 -10.08 9.91 -11.37
C ALA A 152 -10.79 10.97 -12.24
N GLY A 153 -11.66 11.81 -11.66
CA GLY A 153 -12.45 12.82 -12.37
C GLY A 153 -13.68 12.27 -13.10
N GLY A 154 -14.03 11.01 -12.87
CA GLY A 154 -15.23 10.36 -13.40
C GLY A 154 -16.48 10.64 -12.58
N GLN A 155 -17.64 10.24 -13.11
CA GLN A 155 -18.91 10.31 -12.40
C GLN A 155 -19.64 8.97 -12.45
N ILE A 156 -20.24 8.58 -11.33
CA ILE A 156 -21.09 7.40 -11.24
C ILE A 156 -22.53 7.78 -11.56
N LYS A 157 -23.17 6.96 -12.40
CA LYS A 157 -24.58 7.11 -12.78
C LYS A 157 -25.46 7.09 -11.52
N GLY A 158 -26.18 8.17 -11.27
CA GLY A 158 -27.08 8.33 -10.11
C GLY A 158 -26.55 9.24 -9.01
N THR A 159 -25.29 9.66 -9.08
CA THR A 159 -24.73 10.70 -8.19
C THR A 159 -25.05 12.08 -8.79
N ARG A 160 -26.15 12.72 -8.34
CA ARG A 160 -26.40 14.14 -8.66
C ARG A 160 -25.38 14.98 -7.89
N LYS A 161 -24.35 15.52 -8.55
CA LYS A 161 -23.59 16.64 -7.97
C LYS A 161 -24.51 17.86 -7.99
N ASN A 162 -24.84 18.41 -6.82
CA ASN A 162 -25.23 19.82 -6.73
C ASN A 162 -24.00 20.61 -7.17
N VAL A 163 -23.99 21.05 -8.42
CA VAL A 163 -22.93 21.89 -8.96
C VAL A 163 -23.09 23.27 -8.33
N SER A 164 -22.43 23.53 -7.21
CA SER A 164 -22.11 24.89 -6.78
C SER A 164 -20.86 25.34 -7.54
N THR A 165 -21.08 26.00 -8.67
CA THR A 165 -20.05 26.80 -9.33
C THR A 165 -19.61 27.90 -8.37
N GLY A 166 -18.46 27.71 -7.72
CA GLY A 166 -17.88 28.69 -6.80
C GLY A 166 -16.36 28.52 -6.76
N THR A 167 -15.69 29.20 -7.68
CA THR A 167 -14.24 29.43 -7.67
C THR A 167 -13.79 29.84 -6.26
N THR A 168 -13.19 28.92 -5.51
CA THR A 168 -12.56 29.23 -4.21
C THR A 168 -11.08 28.93 -4.35
N THR A 169 -10.31 30.00 -4.48
CA THR A 169 -8.86 30.02 -4.31
C THR A 169 -8.50 29.36 -2.97
N LEU A 170 -7.71 28.29 -3.02
CA LEU A 170 -7.21 27.61 -1.83
C LEU A 170 -6.25 28.54 -1.08
N SER A 171 -6.77 29.20 -0.03
CA SER A 171 -5.97 29.77 1.06
C SER A 171 -5.75 28.69 2.12
N MET A 172 -4.55 28.66 2.68
CA MET A 172 -3.98 27.53 3.44
C MET A 172 -4.37 27.49 4.93
N ASP A 173 -5.45 28.18 5.34
CA ASP A 173 -5.73 28.46 6.77
C ASP A 173 -7.06 27.93 7.34
N SER A 174 -7.87 27.12 6.64
CA SER A 174 -9.22 26.74 7.12
C SER A 174 -9.37 25.32 7.70
N TRP A 175 -8.39 24.80 8.43
CA TRP A 175 -8.45 23.47 9.07
C TRP A 175 -8.86 23.47 10.55
N VAL A 176 -9.54 24.52 11.04
CA VAL A 176 -9.87 24.62 12.48
C VAL A 176 -11.35 24.37 12.83
N ASP A 177 -12.32 24.49 11.92
CA ASP A 177 -13.73 24.62 12.35
C ASP A 177 -14.68 23.44 12.02
N VAL A 178 -14.19 22.23 11.77
CA VAL A 178 -15.08 21.07 11.45
C VAL A 178 -15.38 20.16 12.66
N ALA A 179 -14.89 20.50 13.86
CA ALA A 179 -15.03 19.62 15.03
C ALA A 179 -16.22 19.94 15.97
N GLU A 180 -17.06 20.95 15.70
CA GLU A 180 -18.00 21.47 16.71
C GLU A 180 -19.48 21.51 16.29
N GLU A 181 -19.91 20.74 15.30
CA GLU A 181 -21.33 20.77 14.85
C GLU A 181 -22.06 19.42 14.80
N ASP A 182 -21.61 18.42 15.57
CA ASP A 182 -22.31 17.12 15.68
C ASP A 182 -22.85 16.85 17.10
N LYS A 183 -23.39 17.90 17.73
CA LYS A 183 -24.26 17.80 18.90
C LYS A 183 -25.40 18.82 18.80
N THR A 184 -26.40 18.54 17.96
CA THR A 184 -27.81 18.79 18.27
C THR A 184 -28.72 18.34 17.13
N VAL A 185 -29.83 17.71 17.53
CA VAL A 185 -31.04 17.27 16.79
C VAL A 185 -31.00 15.85 16.23
#